data_AF-A0A7C5WXE5-F1
#
_entry.id   AF-A0A7C5WXE5-F1
#
_cell.length_a   1.000
_cell.length_b   1.000
_cell.length_c   1.000
_cell.angle_alpha   90.00
_cell.angle_beta   90.00
_cell.angle_gamma   90.00
#
_symmetry.space_group_name_H-M   'P 1'
#
loop_
_entity.id
_entity.type
_entity.pdbx_description
1 polymer ?
#
loop_
_entity_poly.entity_id
_entity_poly.type
_entity_poly.pdbx_seq_one_letter_code
_entity_poly.pdbx_strand_id
1 'polypeptide(L)' 'IVIDKPVAEAYAKTEGDVKVAFIIKTGEQYGIAIRKGSNLLPIVNEVLKELKETGKFDQLLKKWFS' A
#
# COMPACT_ATOMS: atom_id res chain seq x y z
N ILE A 1 -15.84 -12.88 5.23
CA ILE A 1 -14.71 -12.03 5.65
C ILE A 1 -14.69 -10.83 4.71
N VAL A 2 -14.58 -9.62 5.24
CA VAL A 2 -14.37 -8.39 4.47
C VAL A 2 -13.07 -7.80 5.00
N ILE A 3 -12.11 -7.56 4.11
CA ILE A 3 -10.76 -7.09 4.43
C ILE A 3 -10.20 -6.31 3.23
N ASP A 4 -9.14 -5.53 3.47
CA ASP A 4 -8.48 -4.76 2.42
C ASP A 4 -8.06 -5.61 1.22
N LYS A 5 -8.26 -5.03 0.04
CA LYS A 5 -7.98 -5.69 -1.25
C LYS A 5 -6.56 -6.30 -1.31
N PRO A 6 -5.46 -5.58 -1.00
CA PRO A 6 -4.12 -6.15 -1.13
C PRO A 6 -3.90 -7.35 -0.20
N VAL A 7 -4.50 -7.34 0.99
CA VAL A 7 -4.39 -8.44 1.96
C VAL A 7 -5.20 -9.64 1.49
N ALA A 8 -6.44 -9.41 1.04
CA ALA A 8 -7.29 -10.45 0.47
C ALA A 8 -6.63 -11.13 -0.74
N GLU A 9 -6.02 -10.35 -1.63
CA GLU A 9 -5.31 -10.85 -2.81
C GLU A 9 -4.05 -11.64 -2.43
N ALA A 10 -3.27 -11.16 -1.47
CA ALA A 10 -2.10 -11.90 -0.97
C ALA A 10 -2.48 -13.24 -0.34
N TYR A 11 -3.55 -13.27 0.45
CA TYR A 11 -4.06 -14.50 1.06
C TYR A 11 -4.61 -15.48 0.01
N ALA A 12 -5.43 -14.99 -0.93
CA ALA A 12 -5.97 -15.82 -2.01
C ALA A 12 -4.86 -16.45 -2.89
N LYS A 13 -3.76 -15.72 -3.12
CA LYS A 13 -2.57 -16.24 -3.83
C LYS A 13 -1.81 -17.33 -3.07
N THR A 14 -1.78 -17.26 -1.74
CA THR A 14 -0.95 -18.15 -0.90
C THR A 14 -1.65 -19.44 -0.52
N GLU A 15 -2.94 -19.39 -0.16
CA GLU A 15 -3.68 -20.56 0.35
C GLU A 15 -4.53 -21.28 -0.73
N GLY A 16 -4.71 -20.69 -1.92
CA GLY A 16 -5.26 -21.33 -3.13
C GLY A 16 -6.75 -21.68 -3.14
N ASP A 17 -7.39 -21.85 -1.99
CA ASP A 17 -8.78 -22.33 -1.88
C ASP A 17 -9.83 -21.21 -1.78
N VAL A 18 -9.41 -19.95 -1.87
CA VAL A 18 -10.31 -18.79 -1.80
C VAL A 18 -10.03 -17.78 -2.91
N LYS A 19 -11.06 -17.02 -3.27
CA LYS A 19 -10.96 -15.91 -4.24
C LYS A 19 -11.68 -14.67 -3.75
N VAL A 20 -11.23 -13.51 -4.22
CA VAL A 20 -11.93 -12.24 -4.01
C VAL A 20 -13.24 -12.26 -4.80
N ALA A 21 -14.38 -12.26 -4.12
CA ALA A 21 -15.70 -12.35 -4.75
C ALA A 21 -16.17 -11.00 -5.35
N PHE A 22 -15.85 -9.88 -4.69
CA PHE A 22 -16.15 -8.53 -5.14
C PHE A 22 -15.27 -7.50 -4.41
N ILE A 23 -15.22 -6.27 -4.94
CA ILE A 23 -14.48 -5.15 -4.34
C ILE A 23 -15.45 -4.00 -4.07
N ILE A 24 -15.45 -3.51 -2.83
CA ILE A 24 -16.12 -2.25 -2.47
C ILE A 24 -15.11 -1.13 -2.68
N LYS A 25 -15.43 -0.14 -3.52
CA LYS A 25 -14.60 1.05 -3.70
C LYS A 25 -14.90 2.05 -2.59
N THR A 26 -14.01 2.14 -1.62
CA THR A 26 -14.13 3.06 -0.47
C THR A 26 -13.49 4.42 -0.71
N GLY A 27 -12.57 4.52 -1.69
CA GLY A 27 -11.80 5.74 -1.95
C GLY A 27 -10.67 5.99 -0.95
N GLU A 28 -10.37 5.01 -0.10
CA GLU A 28 -9.31 5.10 0.90
C GLU A 28 -7.93 5.09 0.24
N GLN A 29 -6.98 5.78 0.89
CA GLN A 29 -5.60 5.86 0.47
C GLN A 29 -4.69 5.49 1.64
N TYR A 30 -3.64 4.72 1.37
CA TYR A 30 -2.57 4.49 2.32
C TYR A 30 -1.75 5.77 2.51
N GLY A 31 -1.35 6.04 3.75
CA GLY A 31 -0.55 7.22 4.08
C GLY A 31 0.27 7.01 5.35
N ILE A 32 1.27 7.87 5.53
CA ILE A 32 2.08 7.92 6.75
C ILE A 32 1.55 9.06 7.60
N ALA A 33 1.01 8.75 8.79
CA ALA A 33 0.51 9.75 9.71
C ALA A 33 1.67 10.45 10.43
N ILE A 34 1.66 11.79 10.43
CA ILE A 34 2.67 12.63 11.08
C ILE A 34 1.96 13.58 12.05
N ARG A 35 2.58 13.84 13.21
CA ARG A 35 2.05 14.80 14.20
C ARG A 35 1.89 16.18 13.55
N LYS A 36 0.74 16.81 13.76
CA LYS A 36 0.47 18.17 13.26
C LYS A 36 1.54 19.15 13.75
N GLY A 37 2.05 19.98 12.83
CA GLY A 37 3.13 20.95 13.11
C GLY A 37 4.55 20.36 13.09
N SER A 38 4.71 19.06 12.83
CA SER A 38 6.04 18.46 12.69
C SER A 38 6.71 18.91 11.39
N ASN A 39 7.99 19.23 11.51
CA ASN A 39 8.93 19.44 10.41
C ASN A 39 9.23 18.16 9.59
N LEU A 40 8.75 16.99 10.02
CA LEU A 40 8.94 15.73 9.28
C LEU A 40 8.01 15.59 8.07
N LEU A 41 6.86 16.26 8.07
CA LEU A 41 5.89 16.16 6.96
C LEU A 41 6.51 16.48 5.58
N PRO A 42 7.21 17.62 5.37
CA PRO A 42 7.84 17.91 4.08
C PRO A 42 8.91 16.88 3.70
N ILE A 43 9.71 16.43 4.67
CA ILE A 43 10.79 15.45 4.45
C ILE A 43 10.21 14.11 3.99
N VAL A 44 9.16 13.61 4.66
CA VAL A 44 8.51 12.35 4.29
C VAL A 44 7.92 12.43 2.89
N ASN A 45 7.27 13.54 2.53
CA ASN A 45 6.71 13.73 1.21
C ASN A 45 7.78 13.79 0.11
N GLU A 46 8.92 14.43 0.38
CA GLU A 46 10.06 14.50 -0.55
C GLU A 46 10.67 13.12 -0.78
N VAL A 47 10.95 12.37 0.29
CA VAL A 47 11.48 11.00 0.18
C VAL A 47 10.50 10.09 -0.56
N LEU A 48 9.20 10.17 -0.27
CA LEU A 48 8.19 9.38 -0.98
C LEU A 48 8.13 9.73 -2.47
N LYS A 49 8.34 11.00 -2.83
CA LYS A 49 8.43 11.44 -4.23
C LYS A 49 9.66 10.86 -4.90
N GLU A 50 10.83 10.97 -4.29
CA GLU A 50 12.08 10.42 -4.84
C GLU A 50 12.01 8.89 -5.02
N LEU A 51 11.43 8.17 -4.05
CA LEU A 51 11.25 6.72 -4.15
C LEU A 51 10.36 6.32 -5.34
N LYS A 52 9.34 7.12 -5.66
CA LYS A 52 8.47 6.89 -6.83
C LYS A 52 9.19 7.24 -8.13
N GLU A 53 9.87 8.39 -8.19
CA GLU A 53 10.59 8.85 -9.38
C GLU A 53 11.74 7.91 -9.76
N THR A 54 12.41 7.32 -8.76
CA THR A 54 13.50 6.36 -8.98
C THR A 54 13.01 4.92 -9.23
N GLY A 55 11.71 4.66 -9.15
CA GLY A 55 11.13 3.31 -9.29
C GLY A 55 11.44 2.36 -8.12
N LYS A 56 12.16 2.81 -7.08
CA LYS A 56 12.43 2.02 -5.87
C LYS A 56 11.15 1.65 -5.14
N PHE A 57 10.13 2.51 -5.19
CA PHE A 57 8.83 2.23 -4.61
C PHE A 57 8.18 0.99 -5.25
N ASP A 58 8.21 0.90 -6.57
CA ASP A 58 7.66 -0.26 -7.30
C ASP A 58 8.47 -1.53 -7.03
N GLN A 59 9.79 -1.43 -6.87
CA GLN A 59 10.63 -2.57 -6.46
C GLN A 59 10.23 -3.11 -5.08
N LEU A 60 9.93 -2.23 -4.13
CA LEU A 60 9.44 -2.63 -2.79
C LEU A 60 8.08 -3.31 -2.88
N LEU A 61 7.13 -2.75 -3.64
CA LEU A 61 5.83 -3.38 -3.85
C LEU A 61 5.98 -4.76 -4.49
N LYS A 62 6.81 -4.88 -5.53
CA LYS A 62 7.09 -6.15 -6.18
C LYS A 62 7.69 -7.16 -5.21
N LYS A 63 8.65 -6.77 -4.37
CA LYS A 63 9.32 -7.69 -3.45
C LYS A 63 8.36 -8.33 -2.44
N TRP A 64 7.37 -7.57 -1.95
CA TRP A 64 6.54 -8.00 -0.82
C TRP A 64 5.11 -8.39 -1.21
N PHE A 65 4.63 -7.99 -2.39
CA PHE A 65 3.25 -8.23 -2.83
C PHE A 65 3.14 -8.91 -4.21
N SER A 66 4.26 -9.38 -4.80
CA SER A 66 4.20 -10.24 -6.01
C SER A 66 3.63 -11.61 -5.70
#